data_AF-A0A7V1WBX6-F1
#
_entry.id   AF-A0A7V1WBX6-F1
#
_cell.length_a   1.000
_cell.length_b   1.000
_cell.length_c   1.000
_cell.angle_alpha   90.00
_cell.angle_beta   90.00
_cell.angle_gamma   90.00
#
_symmetry.space_group_name_H-M   'P 1'
#
loop_
_entity.id
_entity.type
_entity.pdbx_description
1 polymer ?
#
loop_
_entity_poly.entity_id
_entity_poly.type
_entity_poly.pdbx_seq_one_letter_code
_entity_poly.pdbx_strand_id
1 'polypeptide(L)'
;MKLKLKRGTTGKLLRIFVQDSSRTDGAGLTGLAYNSAGLAWHYLREGDSSPAAVTLATATVGAWTSGGFKEVSAASMPGVYELGVPDAALAPGAASVVMMLRGATNMAPVLIEIELDGVDYQDATRLGLSALPNASAGASGGLPTVDASNAVKVQSGTGANQMALSSGQVTVGTNNDKAGYGLSAGERDSVADALLDRANGIEPGITFRQAMRLMEAVLLGLAAETSGTVVFKRKDGTTTALTVVHDSTGNRTSVTIGTV
;
A
#
# COMPACT_ATOMS: atom_id res chain seq x y z
N MET A 1 -2.07 29.37 32.88
CA MET A 1 -2.05 28.64 31.60
C MET A 1 -0.92 27.62 31.68
N LYS A 2 -1.19 26.34 31.40
CA LYS A 2 -0.17 25.27 31.42
C LYS A 2 0.58 25.25 30.09
N LEU A 3 1.92 25.24 30.12
CA LEU A 3 2.73 25.10 28.91
C LEU A 3 2.73 23.64 28.48
N LYS A 4 2.66 23.34 27.18
CA LYS A 4 2.76 21.96 26.66
C LYS A 4 4.06 21.78 25.87
N LEU A 5 4.78 20.70 26.15
CA LEU A 5 6.01 20.32 25.48
C LEU A 5 6.04 18.80 25.24
N LYS A 6 6.79 18.36 24.23
CA LYS A 6 7.08 16.94 24.07
C LYS A 6 8.00 16.48 25.20
N ARG A 7 7.72 15.32 25.79
CA ARG A 7 8.61 14.70 26.77
C ARG A 7 9.97 14.38 26.15
N GLY A 8 11.03 14.59 26.91
CA GLY A 8 12.41 14.47 26.44
C GLY A 8 12.90 15.64 25.60
N THR A 9 12.16 16.76 25.49
CA THR A 9 12.73 17.99 24.93
C THR A 9 13.96 18.40 25.74
N THR A 10 15.08 18.57 25.05
CA THR A 10 16.34 19.07 25.60
C THR A 10 16.52 20.55 25.28
N GLY A 11 17.29 21.28 26.08
CA GLY A 11 17.71 22.64 25.73
C GLY A 11 16.59 23.68 25.81
N LYS A 12 15.55 23.47 26.63
CA LYS A 12 14.39 24.37 26.66
C LYS A 12 14.67 25.65 27.45
N LEU A 13 14.56 26.78 26.76
CA LEU A 13 14.47 28.11 27.37
C LEU A 13 13.00 28.47 27.66
N LEU A 14 12.75 29.00 28.86
CA LEU A 14 11.47 29.56 29.26
C LEU A 14 11.64 31.00 29.75
N ARG A 15 10.71 31.88 29.40
CA ARG A 15 10.66 33.24 29.93
C ARG A 15 9.58 33.34 30.99
N ILE A 16 9.94 33.85 32.15
CA ILE A 16 9.05 34.03 33.28
C ILE A 16 9.03 35.49 33.71
N PHE A 17 7.93 35.89 34.34
CA PHE A 17 7.82 37.18 34.99
C PHE A 17 7.93 36.98 36.51
N VAL A 18 8.83 37.72 37.13
CA VAL A 18 9.00 37.78 38.58
C VAL A 18 8.43 39.09 39.06
N GLN A 19 7.33 39.04 39.80
CA GLN A 19 6.70 40.22 40.38
C GLN A 19 7.45 40.68 41.63
N ASP A 20 7.59 41.99 41.78
CA ASP A 20 8.09 42.64 42.99
C ASP A 20 7.00 42.64 44.06
N SER A 21 7.14 41.78 45.06
CA SER A 21 6.20 41.66 46.18
C SER A 21 6.24 42.84 47.15
N SER A 22 7.21 43.75 47.03
CA SER A 22 7.22 45.00 47.79
C SER A 22 6.32 46.07 47.16
N ARG A 23 5.84 45.84 45.93
CA ARG A 23 4.97 46.76 45.21
C ARG A 23 3.60 46.14 44.94
N THR A 24 2.57 46.98 44.99
CA THR A 24 1.18 46.55 44.80
C THR A 24 0.66 46.81 43.38
N ASP A 25 1.48 47.42 42.53
CA ASP A 25 1.16 47.81 41.15
C ASP A 25 1.46 46.70 40.13
N GLY A 26 1.97 45.54 40.58
CA GLY A 26 2.37 44.45 39.70
C GLY A 26 3.70 44.68 39.00
N ALA A 27 4.53 45.62 39.46
CA ALA A 27 5.85 45.87 38.89
C ALA A 27 6.72 44.60 38.89
N GLY A 28 7.56 44.48 37.86
CA GLY A 28 8.54 43.39 37.77
C GLY A 28 9.76 43.67 38.65
N LEU A 29 10.22 42.65 39.39
CA LEU A 29 11.43 42.74 40.20
C LEU A 29 12.66 42.61 39.31
N THR A 30 13.49 43.64 39.22
CA THR A 30 14.72 43.65 38.43
C THR A 30 15.97 43.36 39.25
N GLY A 31 17.07 43.03 38.58
CA GLY A 31 18.40 42.91 39.19
C GLY A 31 18.69 41.60 39.94
N LEU A 32 17.82 40.58 39.83
CA LEU A 32 18.16 39.25 40.33
C LEU A 32 19.25 38.60 39.45
N ALA A 33 20.26 38.04 40.10
CA ALA A 33 21.25 37.15 39.50
C ALA A 33 21.06 35.70 39.97
N TYR A 34 21.68 34.74 39.28
CA TYR A 34 21.63 33.31 39.62
C TYR A 34 22.09 33.00 41.05
N ASN A 35 22.94 33.86 41.63
CA ASN A 35 23.50 33.76 42.98
C ASN A 35 22.86 34.76 43.97
N SER A 36 21.68 35.30 43.66
CA SER A 36 20.96 36.18 44.60
C SER A 36 20.66 35.43 45.90
N ALA A 37 20.87 36.08 47.04
CA ALA A 37 20.65 35.47 48.34
C ALA A 37 19.20 34.97 48.48
N GLY A 38 19.04 33.71 48.92
CA GLY A 38 17.74 33.08 49.12
C GLY A 38 17.03 32.61 47.85
N LEU A 39 17.53 32.93 46.65
CA LEU A 39 16.95 32.44 45.40
C LEU A 39 17.10 30.92 45.32
N ALA A 40 15.96 30.24 45.21
CA ALA A 40 15.90 28.79 45.12
C ALA A 40 14.94 28.39 44.01
N TRP A 41 15.34 27.38 43.24
CA TRP A 41 14.53 26.78 42.18
C TRP A 41 14.44 25.28 42.38
N HIS A 42 13.21 24.76 42.42
CA HIS A 42 12.94 23.33 42.50
C HIS A 42 11.96 22.91 41.41
N TYR A 43 12.03 21.64 41.02
CA TYR A 43 11.01 20.99 40.20
C TYR A 43 10.55 19.67 40.82
N LEU A 44 9.32 19.29 40.54
CA LEU A 44 8.75 18.00 40.91
C LEU A 44 8.09 17.42 39.66
N ARG A 45 8.57 16.27 39.21
CA ARG A 45 7.93 15.56 38.11
C ARG A 45 6.78 14.73 38.66
N GLU A 46 5.74 14.56 37.86
CA GLU A 46 4.61 13.72 38.23
C GLU A 46 5.07 12.29 38.54
N GLY A 47 4.70 11.80 39.73
CA GLY A 47 5.12 10.49 40.25
C GLY A 47 6.36 10.53 41.14
N ASP A 48 7.13 11.62 41.17
CA ASP A 48 8.23 11.79 42.13
C ASP A 48 7.68 12.06 43.55
N SER A 49 8.38 11.54 44.56
CA SER A 49 7.98 11.67 45.97
C SER A 49 8.57 12.89 46.67
N SER A 50 9.51 13.60 46.04
CA SER A 50 10.16 14.80 46.59
C SER A 50 10.66 15.75 45.50
N PRO A 51 10.57 17.08 45.67
CA PRO A 51 11.10 18.02 44.69
C PRO A 51 12.62 17.95 44.57
N ALA A 52 13.13 17.97 43.35
CA ALA A 52 14.54 18.10 43.06
C ALA A 52 14.96 19.58 43.04
N ALA A 53 16.07 19.91 43.69
CA ALA A 53 16.67 21.24 43.62
C ALA A 53 17.41 21.42 42.29
N VAL A 54 17.33 22.63 41.73
CA VAL A 54 18.09 23.03 40.55
C VAL A 54 19.27 23.90 40.99
N THR A 55 20.48 23.49 40.62
CA THR A 55 21.66 24.34 40.77
C THR A 55 21.57 25.49 39.79
N LEU A 56 21.33 26.70 40.31
CA LEU A 56 21.27 27.92 39.52
C LEU A 56 22.66 28.25 38.95
N ALA A 57 22.70 28.58 37.67
CA ALA A 57 23.93 28.89 36.96
C ALA A 57 23.84 30.24 36.25
N THR A 58 25.01 30.86 36.02
CA THR A 58 25.10 31.99 35.11
C THR A 58 24.73 31.56 33.69
N ALA A 59 24.09 32.45 32.94
CA ALA A 59 23.70 32.21 31.56
C ALA A 59 23.72 33.52 30.74
N THR A 60 23.69 33.36 29.43
CA THR A 60 23.51 34.46 28.47
C THR A 60 22.12 34.32 27.87
N VAL A 61 21.38 35.44 27.75
CA VAL A 61 20.05 35.42 27.14
C VAL A 61 20.13 34.84 25.73
N GLY A 62 19.25 33.88 25.42
CA GLY A 62 19.18 33.16 24.15
C GLY A 62 20.08 31.92 24.08
N ALA A 63 20.94 31.67 25.07
CA ALA A 63 21.81 30.49 25.12
C ALA A 63 21.40 29.58 26.28
N TRP A 64 20.95 28.36 25.95
CA TRP A 64 20.57 27.40 26.98
C TRP A 64 21.78 26.96 27.81
N THR A 65 21.60 26.98 29.12
CA THR A 65 22.50 26.40 30.12
C THR A 65 21.61 25.76 31.17
N SER A 66 21.86 24.50 31.54
CA SER A 66 21.06 23.82 32.56
C SER A 66 21.08 24.58 33.88
N GLY A 67 19.91 24.95 34.41
CA GLY A 67 19.80 25.79 35.61
C GLY A 67 20.12 27.27 35.38
N GLY A 68 20.33 27.68 34.14
CA GLY A 68 20.64 29.06 33.78
C GLY A 68 19.53 30.02 34.22
N PHE A 69 19.91 31.13 34.86
CA PHE A 69 18.99 32.19 35.27
C PHE A 69 19.57 33.55 34.87
N LYS A 70 18.86 34.28 34.00
CA LYS A 70 19.33 35.58 33.51
C LYS A 70 18.20 36.55 33.25
N GLU A 71 18.34 37.79 33.72
CA GLU A 71 17.43 38.88 33.39
C GLU A 71 17.48 39.18 31.89
N VAL A 72 16.30 39.29 31.24
CA VAL A 72 16.20 39.59 29.81
C VAL A 72 16.51 41.05 29.55
N SER A 73 15.84 41.96 30.25
CA SER A 73 16.10 43.40 30.18
C SER A 73 15.42 44.15 31.32
N ALA A 74 16.19 44.76 32.22
CA ALA A 74 15.64 45.63 33.27
C ALA A 74 14.93 46.88 32.72
N ALA A 75 15.27 47.34 31.52
CA ALA A 75 14.77 48.59 30.96
C ALA A 75 13.50 48.41 30.12
N SER A 76 13.46 47.38 29.27
CA SER A 76 12.38 47.19 28.29
C SER A 76 11.38 46.13 28.70
N MET A 77 11.79 45.17 29.55
CA MET A 77 10.95 44.07 30.03
C MET A 77 11.25 43.82 31.53
N PRO A 78 11.05 44.82 32.41
CA PRO A 78 11.41 44.71 33.82
C PRO A 78 10.74 43.50 34.46
N GLY A 79 11.49 42.71 35.23
CA GLY A 79 11.01 41.49 35.88
C GLY A 79 10.92 40.26 34.97
N VAL A 80 11.25 40.36 33.68
CA VAL A 80 11.30 39.18 32.80
C VAL A 80 12.68 38.53 32.86
N TYR A 81 12.70 37.25 33.22
CA TYR A 81 13.90 36.42 33.30
C TYR A 81 13.79 35.23 32.35
N GLU A 82 14.92 34.81 31.82
CA GLU A 82 15.06 33.60 31.04
C GLU A 82 15.65 32.47 31.90
N LEU A 83 15.01 31.31 31.82
CA LEU A 83 15.36 30.09 32.53
C LEU A 83 15.83 29.04 31.53
N GLY A 84 17.02 28.48 31.77
CA GLY A 84 17.46 27.24 31.14
C GLY A 84 16.94 26.05 31.93
N VAL A 85 15.79 25.50 31.50
CA VAL A 85 15.16 24.36 32.18
C VAL A 85 16.10 23.15 32.12
N PRO A 86 16.43 22.50 33.26
CA PRO A 86 17.24 21.29 33.24
C PRO A 86 16.57 20.17 32.45
N ASP A 87 17.32 19.50 31.57
CA ASP A 87 16.78 18.43 30.73
C ASP A 87 16.18 17.28 31.56
N ALA A 88 16.72 17.03 32.75
CA ALA A 88 16.20 16.03 33.69
C ALA A 88 14.75 16.31 34.14
N ALA A 89 14.36 17.58 34.24
CA ALA A 89 12.99 17.97 34.57
C ALA A 89 11.99 17.63 33.45
N LEU A 90 12.47 17.60 32.20
CA LEU A 90 11.68 17.34 31.00
C LEU A 90 11.84 15.92 30.46
N ALA A 91 12.67 15.08 31.10
CA ALA A 91 12.98 13.74 30.64
C ALA A 91 11.71 12.87 30.43
N PRO A 92 11.78 11.79 29.65
CA PRO A 92 10.69 10.81 29.55
C PRO A 92 10.36 10.19 30.91
N GLY A 93 9.12 9.71 31.07
CA GLY A 93 8.69 8.95 32.26
C GLY A 93 7.67 9.66 33.17
N ALA A 94 7.45 10.96 33.00
CA ALA A 94 6.42 11.73 33.71
C ALA A 94 5.47 12.42 32.71
N ALA A 95 4.21 12.62 33.08
CA ALA A 95 3.21 13.31 32.24
C ALA A 95 3.15 14.83 32.51
N SER A 96 3.70 15.30 33.62
CA SER A 96 3.84 16.73 33.89
C SER A 96 5.03 17.02 34.82
N VAL A 97 5.42 18.29 34.86
CA VAL A 97 6.40 18.80 35.82
C VAL A 97 5.93 20.16 36.33
N VAL A 98 6.00 20.33 37.65
CA VAL A 98 5.76 21.61 38.33
C VAL A 98 7.10 22.16 38.79
N MET A 99 7.32 23.45 38.58
CA MET A 99 8.54 24.14 38.98
C MET A 99 8.19 25.39 39.76
N MET A 100 9.02 25.70 40.75
CA MET A 100 8.82 26.87 41.59
C MET A 100 10.15 27.60 41.82
N LEU A 101 10.16 28.89 41.53
CA LEU A 101 11.24 29.80 41.91
C LEU A 101 10.75 30.69 43.06
N ARG A 102 11.57 30.86 44.09
CA ARG A 102 11.20 31.57 45.32
C ARG A 102 12.42 32.01 46.14
N GLY A 103 12.15 32.83 47.15
CA GLY A 103 13.05 33.02 48.30
C GLY A 103 14.00 34.22 48.21
N ALA A 104 14.17 34.83 47.04
CA ALA A 104 14.88 36.11 46.95
C ALA A 104 14.06 37.24 47.61
N THR A 105 14.74 38.26 48.14
CA THR A 105 14.10 39.43 48.73
C THR A 105 13.17 40.11 47.71
N ASN A 106 11.96 40.48 48.15
CA ASN A 106 10.91 41.10 47.34
C ASN A 106 10.43 40.25 46.15
N MET A 107 10.79 38.97 46.06
CA MET A 107 10.34 38.08 45.00
C MET A 107 9.00 37.45 45.37
N ALA A 108 7.95 37.74 44.60
CA ALA A 108 6.76 36.89 44.61
C ALA A 108 7.11 35.49 44.08
N PRO A 109 6.64 34.41 44.72
CA PRO A 109 6.91 33.06 44.23
C PRO A 109 6.34 32.83 42.82
N VAL A 110 7.17 32.27 41.93
CA VAL A 110 6.78 31.99 40.55
C VAL A 110 6.55 30.49 40.40
N LEU A 111 5.30 30.12 40.09
CA LEU A 111 4.90 28.74 39.81
C LEU A 111 4.78 28.53 38.30
N ILE A 112 5.38 27.45 37.81
CA ILE A 112 5.36 27.07 36.40
C ILE A 112 4.86 25.62 36.34
N GLU A 113 3.92 25.37 35.46
CA GLU A 113 3.43 24.02 35.19
C GLU A 113 3.61 23.70 33.70
N ILE A 114 4.23 22.55 33.44
CA ILE A 114 4.47 22.04 32.09
C ILE A 114 3.83 20.64 31.96
N GLU A 115 3.01 20.47 30.92
CA GLU A 115 2.57 19.17 30.42
C GLU A 115 3.64 18.54 29.54
N LEU A 116 3.95 17.25 29.78
CA LEU A 116 4.92 16.47 29.03
C LEU A 116 4.22 15.43 28.16
N ASP A 117 3.93 15.83 26.94
CA ASP A 117 3.17 15.06 25.95
C ASP A 117 4.06 14.02 25.23
N GLY A 118 3.45 12.97 24.68
CA GLY A 118 4.14 12.01 23.81
C GLY A 118 4.44 12.56 22.42
N VAL A 119 3.77 13.64 22.00
CA VAL A 119 3.85 14.15 20.64
C VAL A 119 4.35 15.61 20.60
N ASP A 120 5.03 15.97 19.51
CA ASP A 120 5.54 17.32 19.29
C ASP A 120 4.56 18.15 18.44
N TYR A 121 3.83 19.06 19.08
CA TYR A 121 2.85 19.93 18.43
C TYR A 121 3.45 20.92 17.41
N GLN A 122 4.78 21.07 17.38
CA GLN A 122 5.48 21.94 16.43
C GLN A 122 6.25 21.15 15.36
N ASP A 123 6.21 19.81 15.37
CA ASP A 123 6.82 18.99 14.30
C ASP A 123 5.97 19.13 13.04
N ALA A 124 6.42 19.99 12.11
CA ALA A 124 5.71 20.32 10.87
C ALA A 124 5.46 19.13 9.93
N THR A 125 6.08 17.97 10.17
CA THR A 125 5.94 16.77 9.32
C THR A 125 5.04 15.73 9.97
N ARG A 126 5.23 15.43 11.25
CA ARG A 126 4.50 14.35 11.95
C ARG A 126 3.29 14.85 12.73
N LEU A 127 3.27 16.13 13.10
CA LEU A 127 2.11 16.81 13.72
C LEU A 127 1.78 18.17 13.09
N GLY A 128 2.42 18.49 11.95
CA GLY A 128 2.00 19.43 10.95
C GLY A 128 1.58 18.61 9.74
N LEU A 129 0.36 18.87 9.26
CA LEU A 129 -0.33 18.10 8.23
C LEU A 129 0.37 18.13 6.85
N SER A 130 1.61 18.61 6.77
CA SER A 130 2.40 18.64 5.54
C SER A 130 2.82 17.26 5.04
N ALA A 131 2.83 16.24 5.91
CA ALA A 131 2.94 14.84 5.45
C ALA A 131 1.63 14.31 4.83
N LEU A 132 0.48 14.96 5.10
CA LEU A 132 -0.73 14.71 4.34
C LEU A 132 -0.65 15.52 3.04
N PRO A 133 -1.02 14.92 1.90
CA PRO A 133 -1.07 15.67 0.67
C PRO A 133 -2.05 16.86 0.79
N ASN A 134 -1.58 18.05 0.42
CA ASN A 134 -2.36 19.30 0.48
C ASN A 134 -3.34 19.47 -0.70
N ALA A 135 -3.43 18.48 -1.58
CA ALA A 135 -4.45 18.44 -2.62
C ALA A 135 -5.75 17.83 -2.06
N SER A 136 -6.89 18.28 -2.58
CA SER A 136 -8.20 17.69 -2.23
C SER A 136 -8.18 16.17 -2.42
N ALA A 137 -8.84 15.42 -1.53
CA ALA A 137 -8.95 13.97 -1.66
C ALA A 137 -9.56 13.59 -3.02
N GLY A 138 -8.90 12.69 -3.75
CA GLY A 138 -9.28 12.30 -5.11
C GLY A 138 -8.80 13.22 -6.23
N ALA A 139 -8.17 14.36 -5.93
CA ALA A 139 -7.47 15.18 -6.92
C ALA A 139 -6.04 14.69 -7.18
N SER A 140 -5.40 15.22 -8.23
CA SER A 140 -3.99 14.91 -8.53
C SER A 140 -3.09 15.24 -7.33
N GLY A 141 -2.33 14.26 -6.86
CA GLY A 141 -1.48 14.39 -5.68
C GLY A 141 -2.24 14.43 -4.35
N GLY A 142 -3.54 14.14 -4.31
CA GLY A 142 -4.35 14.04 -3.09
C GLY A 142 -4.35 12.64 -2.48
N LEU A 143 -4.97 12.49 -1.31
CA LEU A 143 -5.23 11.16 -0.72
C LEU A 143 -6.24 10.38 -1.58
N PRO A 144 -6.10 9.04 -1.68
CA PRO A 144 -7.12 8.17 -2.29
C PRO A 144 -8.48 8.31 -1.59
N THR A 145 -9.57 8.26 -2.36
CA THR A 145 -10.94 8.24 -1.85
C THR A 145 -11.51 6.82 -1.85
N VAL A 146 -12.62 6.62 -1.14
CA VAL A 146 -13.40 5.38 -1.17
C VAL A 146 -14.61 5.50 -2.09
N ASP A 147 -15.15 4.39 -2.57
CA ASP A 147 -16.43 4.35 -3.27
C ASP A 147 -17.64 4.23 -2.33
N ALA A 148 -18.84 4.12 -2.91
CA ALA A 148 -20.10 3.98 -2.16
C ALA A 148 -20.21 2.67 -1.37
N SER A 149 -19.31 1.72 -1.59
CA SER A 149 -19.20 0.46 -0.85
C SER A 149 -17.97 0.45 0.07
N ASN A 150 -17.37 1.62 0.35
CA ASN A 150 -16.20 1.81 1.20
C ASN A 150 -14.91 1.13 0.71
N ALA A 151 -14.86 0.66 -0.55
CA ALA A 151 -13.61 0.18 -1.11
C ALA A 151 -12.69 1.37 -1.36
N VAL A 152 -11.44 1.30 -0.89
CA VAL A 152 -10.41 2.27 -1.32
C VAL A 152 -10.31 2.12 -2.82
N LYS A 153 -10.70 3.17 -3.52
CA LYS A 153 -10.36 3.30 -4.92
C LYS A 153 -8.86 3.52 -4.90
N VAL A 154 -8.11 2.41 -4.90
CA VAL A 154 -6.83 2.32 -5.58
C VAL A 154 -7.24 2.45 -7.02
N GLN A 155 -7.58 3.69 -7.36
CA GLN A 155 -8.09 4.15 -8.62
C GLN A 155 -9.59 3.84 -8.89
N SER A 156 -10.38 4.84 -9.30
CA SER A 156 -11.85 4.77 -9.43
C SER A 156 -12.33 4.00 -10.67
N GLY A 157 -11.77 2.81 -10.87
CA GLY A 157 -11.31 2.36 -12.17
C GLY A 157 -10.05 3.13 -12.57
N THR A 158 -9.19 2.51 -13.34
CA THR A 158 -8.02 3.22 -13.87
C THR A 158 -7.45 2.63 -15.14
N GLY A 159 -7.75 1.39 -15.51
CA GLY A 159 -7.18 0.35 -14.64
C GLY A 159 -5.69 0.60 -14.50
N ALA A 160 -5.14 0.77 -13.30
CA ALA A 160 -3.77 1.28 -13.18
C ALA A 160 -2.94 0.13 -12.69
N ASN A 161 -2.21 -0.42 -13.65
CA ASN A 161 -1.91 -1.83 -13.60
C ASN A 161 -3.21 -2.59 -13.22
N GLN A 162 -4.14 -2.72 -14.18
CA GLN A 162 -5.25 -3.71 -14.20
C GLN A 162 -4.74 -5.18 -14.08
N MET A 163 -3.54 -5.32 -13.55
CA MET A 163 -2.44 -6.22 -13.80
C MET A 163 -1.63 -6.27 -12.50
N ALA A 164 -1.38 -7.47 -12.01
CA ALA A 164 -0.42 -7.71 -10.96
C ALA A 164 1.03 -7.59 -11.51
N LEU A 165 1.92 -6.86 -10.83
CA LEU A 165 3.33 -6.68 -11.24
C LEU A 165 4.32 -7.61 -10.52
N SER A 166 3.84 -8.59 -9.77
CA SER A 166 4.70 -9.46 -8.95
C SER A 166 4.52 -10.98 -9.14
N SER A 167 3.43 -11.52 -9.72
CA SER A 167 3.24 -13.00 -9.74
C SER A 167 2.23 -13.67 -10.72
N GLY A 168 1.76 -13.05 -11.81
CA GLY A 168 1.36 -13.81 -13.00
C GLY A 168 -0.10 -14.24 -13.24
N GLN A 169 -1.10 -13.92 -12.40
CA GLN A 169 -2.53 -14.05 -12.79
C GLN A 169 -3.45 -12.95 -12.22
N VAL A 170 -4.43 -12.53 -13.04
CA VAL A 170 -5.48 -11.53 -12.75
C VAL A 170 -6.85 -12.20 -12.87
N THR A 171 -7.70 -12.11 -11.85
CA THR A 171 -9.08 -12.65 -11.92
C THR A 171 -10.04 -11.57 -12.38
N VAL A 172 -10.72 -11.79 -13.52
CA VAL A 172 -11.68 -10.85 -14.12
C VAL A 172 -13.09 -11.41 -13.96
N GLY A 173 -13.97 -10.70 -13.23
CA GLY A 173 -15.36 -11.15 -13.00
C GLY A 173 -16.22 -11.14 -14.27
N THR A 174 -16.07 -10.10 -15.09
CA THR A 174 -16.71 -9.98 -16.41
C THR A 174 -15.74 -9.30 -17.37
N ASN A 175 -15.43 -9.94 -18.51
CA ASN A 175 -14.64 -9.33 -19.57
C ASN A 175 -15.59 -8.85 -20.68
N ASN A 176 -15.72 -7.53 -20.85
CA ASN A 176 -16.73 -6.93 -21.74
C ASN A 176 -16.32 -6.98 -23.24
N ASP A 177 -15.09 -7.38 -23.54
CA ASP A 177 -14.59 -7.69 -24.88
C ASP A 177 -15.10 -9.05 -25.42
N LYS A 178 -15.87 -9.80 -24.62
CA LYS A 178 -16.27 -11.18 -24.92
C LYS A 178 -17.33 -11.31 -26.02
N ALA A 179 -17.79 -10.19 -26.57
CA ALA A 179 -18.42 -10.16 -27.89
C ALA A 179 -17.37 -10.46 -28.98
N GLY A 180 -17.03 -11.74 -29.19
CA GLY A 180 -16.12 -12.11 -30.29
C GLY A 180 -15.26 -13.36 -30.16
N TYR A 181 -15.27 -14.07 -29.02
CA TYR A 181 -14.52 -15.34 -28.88
C TYR A 181 -15.18 -16.54 -29.60
N GLY A 182 -15.91 -16.28 -30.68
CA GLY A 182 -16.27 -17.32 -31.62
C GLY A 182 -15.11 -17.52 -32.59
N LEU A 183 -14.83 -18.78 -32.97
CA LEU A 183 -14.00 -19.02 -34.15
C LEU A 183 -14.60 -18.25 -35.33
N SER A 184 -13.76 -17.55 -36.08
CA SER A 184 -14.20 -16.94 -37.34
C SER A 184 -14.79 -18.01 -38.25
N ALA A 185 -15.64 -17.63 -39.22
CA ALA A 185 -16.16 -18.60 -40.19
C ALA A 185 -15.02 -19.37 -40.88
N GLY A 186 -13.95 -18.67 -41.28
CA GLY A 186 -12.79 -19.29 -41.91
C GLY A 186 -12.01 -20.25 -41.00
N GLU A 187 -11.91 -19.98 -39.69
CA GLU A 187 -11.30 -20.94 -38.76
C GLU A 187 -12.19 -22.16 -38.53
N ARG A 188 -13.52 -22.00 -38.51
CA ARG A 188 -14.44 -23.16 -38.44
C ARG A 188 -14.30 -24.05 -39.67
N ASP A 189 -14.21 -23.46 -40.85
CA ASP A 189 -13.99 -24.19 -42.10
C ASP A 189 -12.63 -24.89 -42.11
N SER A 190 -11.57 -24.20 -41.67
CA SER A 190 -10.22 -24.77 -41.55
C SER A 190 -10.16 -25.95 -40.58
N VAL A 191 -10.87 -25.89 -39.45
CA VAL A 191 -10.97 -26.99 -38.49
C VAL A 191 -11.71 -28.17 -39.11
N ALA A 192 -12.78 -27.92 -39.88
CA ALA A 192 -13.52 -28.97 -40.57
C ALA A 192 -12.67 -29.67 -41.65
N ASP A 193 -11.97 -28.91 -42.49
CA ASP A 193 -11.06 -29.48 -43.50
C ASP A 193 -9.91 -30.26 -42.87
N ALA A 194 -9.30 -29.74 -41.79
CA ALA A 194 -8.25 -30.44 -41.06
C ALA A 194 -8.71 -31.77 -40.46
N LEU A 195 -9.99 -31.89 -40.09
CA LEU A 195 -10.58 -33.15 -39.66
C LEU A 195 -10.70 -34.15 -40.83
N LEU A 196 -11.21 -33.70 -41.98
CA LEU A 196 -11.38 -34.53 -43.17
C LEU A 196 -10.05 -35.05 -43.73
N ASP A 197 -9.01 -34.24 -43.63
CA ASP A 197 -7.67 -34.52 -44.16
C ASP A 197 -6.65 -34.95 -43.09
N ARG A 198 -7.13 -35.34 -41.90
CA ARG A 198 -6.27 -35.91 -40.85
C ARG A 198 -5.62 -37.22 -41.33
N ALA A 199 -4.29 -37.26 -41.41
CA ALA A 199 -3.50 -38.37 -41.99
C ALA A 199 -3.76 -39.78 -41.41
N ASN A 200 -4.26 -39.88 -40.18
CA ASN A 200 -4.66 -41.13 -39.53
C ASN A 200 -6.14 -41.07 -39.12
N GLY A 201 -6.99 -40.44 -39.95
CA GLY A 201 -8.39 -40.19 -39.62
C GLY A 201 -9.24 -41.46 -39.56
N ILE A 202 -8.81 -42.53 -40.23
CA ILE A 202 -9.48 -43.85 -40.23
C ILE A 202 -8.50 -44.96 -39.86
N GLU A 203 -7.38 -45.04 -40.59
CA GLU A 203 -6.29 -46.02 -40.40
C GLU A 203 -4.94 -45.33 -40.58
N PRO A 204 -3.81 -45.95 -40.17
CA PRO A 204 -2.48 -45.38 -40.39
C PRO A 204 -2.21 -45.01 -41.86
N GLY A 205 -2.06 -43.70 -42.11
CA GLY A 205 -1.82 -43.12 -43.43
C GLY A 205 -3.05 -42.99 -44.33
N ILE A 206 -4.27 -43.07 -43.78
CA ILE A 206 -5.53 -42.87 -44.51
C ILE A 206 -6.35 -41.76 -43.87
N THR A 207 -6.65 -40.70 -44.64
CA THR A 207 -7.58 -39.64 -44.24
C THR A 207 -9.04 -40.07 -44.43
N PHE A 208 -9.98 -39.39 -43.74
CA PHE A 208 -11.42 -39.62 -43.94
C PHE A 208 -11.82 -39.34 -45.39
N ARG A 209 -11.30 -38.26 -45.98
CA ARG A 209 -11.55 -37.91 -47.39
C ARG A 209 -11.01 -38.98 -48.35
N GLN A 210 -9.84 -39.54 -48.08
CA GLN A 210 -9.26 -40.63 -48.89
C GLN A 210 -10.10 -41.91 -48.77
N ALA A 211 -10.56 -42.25 -47.57
CA ALA A 211 -11.43 -43.41 -47.36
C ALA A 211 -12.76 -43.25 -48.10
N MET A 212 -13.39 -42.07 -48.06
CA MET A 212 -14.62 -41.79 -48.82
C MET A 212 -14.41 -41.87 -50.33
N ARG A 213 -13.31 -41.34 -50.87
CA ARG A 213 -12.97 -41.49 -52.30
C ARG A 213 -12.80 -42.96 -52.71
N LEU A 214 -12.19 -43.77 -51.85
CA LEU A 214 -12.05 -45.21 -52.10
C LEU A 214 -13.41 -45.93 -52.07
N MET A 215 -14.28 -45.58 -51.11
CA MET A 215 -15.65 -46.10 -51.05
C MET A 215 -16.48 -45.68 -52.27
N GLU A 216 -16.39 -44.43 -52.72
CA GLU A 216 -17.08 -43.96 -53.93
C GLU A 216 -16.60 -44.71 -55.18
N ALA A 217 -15.28 -44.91 -55.33
CA ALA A 217 -14.71 -45.66 -56.46
C ALA A 217 -15.25 -47.11 -56.52
N VAL A 218 -15.43 -47.74 -55.35
CA VAL A 218 -15.93 -49.12 -55.26
C VAL A 218 -17.45 -49.18 -55.34
N LEU A 219 -18.19 -48.26 -54.72
CA LEU A 219 -19.66 -48.32 -54.62
C LEU A 219 -20.38 -47.66 -55.80
N LEU A 220 -19.80 -46.61 -56.39
CA LEU A 220 -20.43 -45.80 -57.44
C LEU A 220 -19.64 -45.82 -58.76
N GLY A 221 -18.40 -46.31 -58.76
CA GLY A 221 -17.57 -46.40 -59.98
C GLY A 221 -18.03 -47.49 -60.96
N LEU A 222 -17.86 -47.20 -62.26
CA LEU A 222 -18.00 -48.18 -63.34
C LEU A 222 -16.80 -49.13 -63.31
N ALA A 223 -17.05 -50.42 -63.02
CA ALA A 223 -16.00 -51.43 -63.08
C ALA A 223 -15.55 -51.62 -64.53
N ALA A 224 -14.23 -51.61 -64.78
CA ALA A 224 -13.67 -51.80 -66.11
C ALA A 224 -13.64 -53.28 -66.57
N GLU A 225 -14.29 -54.19 -65.83
CA GLU A 225 -14.27 -55.63 -66.12
C GLU A 225 -15.61 -56.12 -66.68
N THR A 226 -15.54 -56.95 -67.72
CA THR A 226 -16.68 -57.44 -68.50
C THR A 226 -17.24 -58.80 -68.03
N SER A 227 -16.65 -59.45 -67.01
CA SER A 227 -17.23 -60.56 -66.21
C SER A 227 -16.27 -61.03 -65.10
N GLY A 228 -16.75 -61.29 -63.87
CA GLY A 228 -15.91 -61.92 -62.82
C GLY A 228 -16.28 -61.61 -61.35
N THR A 229 -15.52 -62.23 -60.43
CA THR A 229 -15.55 -61.91 -58.97
C THR A 229 -14.36 -61.02 -58.63
N VAL A 230 -14.64 -59.84 -58.08
CA VAL A 230 -13.62 -58.89 -57.62
C VAL A 230 -13.52 -58.98 -56.09
N VAL A 231 -12.32 -59.27 -55.59
CA VAL A 231 -12.03 -59.39 -54.16
C VAL A 231 -11.15 -58.22 -53.74
N PHE A 232 -11.69 -57.34 -52.90
CA PHE A 232 -10.96 -56.22 -52.32
C PHE A 232 -10.28 -56.66 -51.02
N LYS A 233 -8.95 -56.56 -51.00
CA LYS A 233 -8.11 -56.86 -49.84
C LYS A 233 -7.84 -55.61 -49.01
N ARG A 234 -7.60 -55.78 -47.71
CA ARG A 234 -7.08 -54.71 -46.84
C ARG A 234 -5.64 -54.35 -47.20
N LYS A 235 -5.12 -53.29 -46.57
CA LYS A 235 -3.73 -52.85 -46.72
C LYS A 235 -2.71 -53.91 -46.28
N ASP A 236 -3.13 -54.89 -45.48
CA ASP A 236 -2.35 -56.08 -45.14
C ASP A 236 -2.13 -57.06 -46.31
N GLY A 237 -2.80 -56.83 -47.45
CA GLY A 237 -2.73 -57.64 -48.66
C GLY A 237 -3.36 -59.04 -48.55
N THR A 238 -3.94 -59.39 -47.41
CA THR A 238 -4.33 -60.78 -47.09
C THR A 238 -5.80 -60.90 -46.69
N THR A 239 -6.29 -59.98 -45.85
CA THR A 239 -7.67 -60.00 -45.36
C THR A 239 -8.63 -59.50 -46.43
N THR A 240 -9.64 -60.29 -46.76
CA THR A 240 -10.73 -59.83 -47.65
C THR A 240 -11.62 -58.85 -46.91
N ALA A 241 -11.68 -57.61 -47.39
CA ALA A 241 -12.59 -56.59 -46.87
C ALA A 241 -13.98 -56.68 -47.52
N LEU A 242 -14.03 -56.97 -48.82
CA LEU A 242 -15.26 -56.99 -49.60
C LEU A 242 -15.13 -57.91 -50.82
N THR A 243 -16.16 -58.69 -51.10
CA THR A 243 -16.30 -59.46 -52.33
C THR A 243 -17.48 -58.92 -53.13
N VAL A 244 -17.26 -58.58 -54.40
CA VAL A 244 -18.31 -58.11 -55.32
C VAL A 244 -18.34 -59.01 -56.56
N VAL A 245 -19.52 -59.50 -56.92
CA VAL A 245 -19.73 -60.33 -58.11
C VAL A 245 -20.45 -59.52 -59.18
N HIS A 246 -19.96 -59.59 -60.42
CA HIS A 246 -20.59 -58.97 -61.58
C HIS A 246 -21.14 -60.03 -62.54
N ASP A 247 -22.26 -59.73 -63.19
CA ASP A 247 -22.74 -60.51 -64.34
C ASP A 247 -21.96 -60.18 -65.62
N SER A 248 -22.26 -60.91 -66.69
CA SER A 248 -21.64 -60.76 -68.01
C SER A 248 -21.97 -59.46 -68.75
N THR A 249 -22.78 -58.59 -68.14
CA THR A 249 -23.11 -57.25 -68.65
C THR A 249 -22.51 -56.15 -67.77
N GLY A 250 -21.71 -56.52 -66.76
CA GLY A 250 -21.03 -55.61 -65.87
C GLY A 250 -21.90 -55.10 -64.71
N ASN A 251 -23.13 -55.62 -64.54
CA ASN A 251 -23.96 -55.26 -63.39
C ASN A 251 -23.53 -56.02 -62.15
N ARG A 252 -23.64 -55.38 -60.98
CA ARG A 252 -23.36 -56.04 -59.70
C ARG A 252 -24.52 -56.94 -59.30
N THR A 253 -24.21 -58.19 -59.02
CA THR A 253 -25.20 -59.20 -58.63
C THR A 253 -25.12 -59.59 -57.16
N SER A 254 -23.97 -59.40 -56.50
CA SER A 254 -23.86 -59.56 -55.05
C SER A 254 -22.70 -58.77 -54.45
N VAL A 255 -22.85 -58.38 -53.18
CA VAL A 255 -21.84 -57.69 -52.38
C VAL A 255 -21.82 -58.35 -51.00
N THR A 256 -20.68 -58.95 -50.64
CA THR A 256 -20.49 -59.63 -49.35
C THR A 256 -19.35 -58.98 -48.57
N ILE A 257 -19.66 -58.48 -47.38
CA ILE A 257 -18.67 -57.86 -46.48
C ILE A 257 -17.87 -58.98 -45.80
N GLY A 258 -16.54 -58.89 -45.87
CA GLY A 258 -15.64 -59.81 -45.18
C GLY A 258 -15.59 -59.55 -43.67
N THR A 259 -14.99 -60.44 -42.90
CA THR A 259 -14.86 -60.27 -41.45
C THR A 259 -14.05 -59.02 -41.08
N VAL A 260 -14.48 -58.37 -39.99
CA VAL A 260 -13.82 -57.20 -39.39
C VAL A 260 -12.45 -57.60 -38.84
#